data_AF-A0A0N4XLI3-F1
#
_entry.id   AF-A0A0N4XLI3-F1
#
_cell.length_a   1.000
_cell.length_b   1.000
_cell.length_c   1.000
_cell.angle_alpha   90.00
_cell.angle_beta   90.00
_cell.angle_gamma   90.00
#
_symmetry.space_group_name_H-M   'P 1'
#
loop_
_entity.id
_entity.type
_entity.pdbx_description
1 polymer ?
#
loop_
_entity_poly.entity_id
_entity_poly.type
_entity_poly.pdbx_seq_one_letter_code
_entity_poly.pdbx_strand_id
1 'polypeptide(L)'
;MFIKTSGVVTVATGILPQLSVVKYDCVACGYILGPFVQRDDEEVKPTICPSCQGRGPFELNVENTVYHNYQRITIQESPNKVAAGRLPRSKDCILLGDLCDSCKPGDEIEVTGVYSNNFDGALNYKQGFPVFNTLIHVNHITNRDKIACSQLTDEDTKAIRELSKDPRIAERIFASIAPSIYGHDFVKQAIALALFRGEAKNPGEKHKLRGDINILLCGDPGTAKSQFLRFAAHTAPRAVLTTGQGASAVGLTAYVQRHPVTREWTLEAGAMV
;
A
#
# COMPACT_ATOMS: atom_id res chain seq x y z
N MET A 1 13.75 -8.79 -14.30
CA MET A 1 14.40 -7.48 -14.05
C MET A 1 14.08 -7.06 -12.62
N PHE A 2 15.08 -6.75 -11.79
CA PHE A 2 14.83 -6.29 -10.42
C PHE A 2 14.54 -4.79 -10.44
N ILE A 3 13.42 -4.38 -9.85
CA ILE A 3 12.93 -3.00 -9.87
C ILE A 3 12.59 -2.54 -8.46
N LYS A 4 12.68 -1.22 -8.28
CA LYS A 4 12.23 -0.50 -7.10
C LYS A 4 11.22 0.55 -7.53
N THR A 5 10.02 0.51 -6.98
CA THR A 5 8.93 1.43 -7.31
C THR A 5 8.20 1.87 -6.04
N SER A 6 7.53 3.02 -6.09
CA SER A 6 6.78 3.58 -4.96
C SER A 6 5.36 3.92 -5.40
N GLY A 7 4.38 3.68 -4.56
CA GLY A 7 3.01 4.09 -4.81
C GLY A 7 2.09 3.81 -3.64
N VAL A 8 0.81 4.11 -3.83
CA VAL A 8 -0.25 3.90 -2.85
C VAL A 8 -0.97 2.60 -3.17
N VAL A 9 -1.20 1.76 -2.16
CA VAL A 9 -2.00 0.54 -2.33
C VAL A 9 -3.47 0.94 -2.51
N THR A 10 -4.09 0.57 -3.62
CA THR A 10 -5.51 0.87 -3.87
C THR A 10 -6.42 -0.31 -3.55
N VAL A 11 -5.98 -1.50 -3.94
CA VAL A 11 -6.73 -2.74 -3.77
C VAL A 11 -5.81 -3.79 -3.15
N ALA A 12 -6.31 -4.49 -2.15
CA ALA A 12 -5.69 -5.69 -1.60
C ALA A 12 -6.73 -6.81 -1.59
N THR A 13 -6.39 -7.96 -2.16
CA THR A 13 -7.25 -9.16 -2.04
C THR A 13 -7.13 -9.76 -0.64
N GLY A 14 -8.06 -10.66 -0.30
CA GLY A 14 -7.87 -11.57 0.82
C GLY A 14 -6.63 -12.44 0.64
N ILE A 15 -6.15 -13.02 1.73
CA ILE A 15 -5.06 -14.00 1.72
C ILE A 15 -5.64 -15.34 1.28
N LEU A 16 -5.09 -15.88 0.19
CA LEU A 16 -5.51 -17.16 -0.38
C LEU A 16 -4.35 -18.16 -0.29
N PRO A 17 -4.62 -19.44 0.02
CA PRO A 17 -3.58 -20.46 -0.04
C PRO A 17 -3.27 -20.82 -1.50
N GLN A 18 -2.00 -20.73 -1.90
CA GLN A 18 -1.50 -21.17 -3.20
C GLN A 18 -0.67 -22.44 -3.04
N LEU A 19 -0.79 -23.35 -4.01
CA LEU A 19 0.00 -24.58 -4.06
C LEU A 19 1.48 -24.22 -4.34
N SER A 20 2.38 -24.69 -3.48
CA SER A 20 3.83 -24.46 -3.61
C SER A 20 4.54 -25.71 -4.12
N VAL A 21 4.38 -26.80 -3.38
CA VAL A 21 4.92 -28.11 -3.70
C VAL A 21 3.77 -29.10 -3.68
N VAL A 22 3.51 -29.67 -4.84
CA VAL A 22 2.39 -30.55 -5.07
C VAL A 22 2.83 -32.00 -5.15
N LYS A 23 2.05 -32.86 -4.51
CA LYS A 23 2.11 -34.31 -4.69
C LYS A 23 0.79 -34.81 -5.23
N TYR A 24 0.86 -35.85 -6.04
CA TYR A 24 -0.31 -36.50 -6.64
C TYR A 24 -0.35 -37.96 -6.26
N ASP A 25 -1.53 -38.52 -6.10
CA ASP A 25 -1.72 -39.95 -5.90
C ASP A 25 -2.13 -40.60 -7.22
N CYS A 26 -1.45 -41.70 -7.58
CA CYS A 26 -1.84 -42.49 -8.73
C CYS A 26 -3.02 -43.39 -8.37
N VAL A 27 -4.20 -43.18 -8.96
CA VAL A 27 -5.40 -43.98 -8.65
C VAL A 27 -5.21 -45.45 -9.06
N ALA A 28 -4.40 -45.73 -10.08
CA ALA A 28 -4.18 -47.09 -10.58
C ALA A 28 -3.31 -47.97 -9.66
N CYS A 29 -2.40 -47.38 -8.87
CA CYS A 29 -1.45 -48.15 -8.05
C CYS A 29 -1.25 -47.64 -6.61
N GLY A 30 -1.87 -46.51 -6.23
CA GLY A 30 -1.74 -45.89 -4.91
C GLY A 30 -0.38 -45.22 -4.64
N TYR A 31 0.50 -45.13 -5.65
CA TYR A 31 1.83 -44.54 -5.48
C TYR A 31 1.78 -43.00 -5.44
N ILE A 32 2.48 -42.41 -4.48
CA ILE A 32 2.59 -40.95 -4.30
C ILE A 32 3.65 -40.39 -5.24
N LEU A 33 3.24 -39.55 -6.17
CA LEU A 33 4.06 -38.83 -7.13
C LEU A 33 4.47 -37.46 -6.60
N GLY A 34 5.71 -37.07 -6.85
CA GLY A 34 6.24 -35.74 -6.53
C GLY A 34 7.56 -35.82 -5.76
N PRO A 35 8.08 -34.68 -5.30
CA PRO A 35 7.46 -33.34 -5.29
C PRO A 35 7.50 -32.63 -6.65
N PHE A 36 6.39 -31.98 -7.04
CA PHE A 36 6.33 -31.05 -8.18
C PHE A 36 6.21 -29.62 -7.67
N VAL A 37 7.17 -28.77 -8.02
CA VAL A 37 7.12 -27.34 -7.68
C VAL A 37 6.18 -26.65 -8.67
N GLN A 38 5.10 -26.06 -8.18
CA GLN A 38 4.22 -25.25 -9.00
C GLN A 38 4.84 -23.87 -9.18
N ARG A 39 4.90 -23.40 -10.43
CA ARG A 39 5.26 -22.02 -10.75
C ARG A 39 4.00 -21.25 -11.10
N ASP A 40 4.02 -19.94 -10.90
CA ASP A 40 2.88 -19.07 -11.23
C ASP A 40 2.48 -19.14 -12.71
N ASP A 41 3.42 -19.51 -13.58
CA ASP A 41 3.26 -19.47 -15.04
C ASP A 41 2.83 -20.81 -15.64
N GLU A 42 3.04 -21.93 -14.94
CA GLU A 42 2.79 -23.27 -15.49
C GLU A 42 2.39 -24.26 -14.39
N GLU A 43 1.21 -24.87 -14.58
CA GLU A 43 0.78 -25.99 -13.75
C GLU A 43 1.49 -27.27 -14.17
N VAL A 44 2.47 -27.69 -13.38
CA VAL A 44 3.19 -28.94 -13.62
C VAL A 44 2.35 -30.11 -13.11
N LYS A 45 1.87 -30.95 -14.02
CA LYS A 45 1.12 -32.17 -13.72
C LYS A 45 1.89 -33.41 -14.17
N PRO A 46 1.90 -34.51 -13.39
CA PRO A 46 2.53 -35.75 -13.81
C PRO A 46 1.83 -36.32 -15.05
N THR A 47 2.62 -36.75 -16.03
CA THR A 47 2.09 -37.36 -17.25
C THR A 47 2.13 -38.89 -17.19
N ILE A 48 3.07 -39.46 -16.44
CA ILE A 48 3.33 -40.91 -16.34
C ILE A 48 3.66 -41.26 -14.90
N CYS A 49 3.13 -42.39 -14.42
CA CYS A 49 3.47 -42.92 -13.11
C CYS A 49 4.82 -43.68 -13.14
N PRO A 50 5.78 -43.40 -12.23
CA PRO A 50 7.03 -44.16 -12.17
C PRO A 50 6.81 -45.61 -11.70
N SER A 51 5.75 -45.89 -10.93
CA SER A 51 5.50 -47.23 -10.40
C SER A 51 4.77 -48.14 -11.39
N CYS A 52 3.71 -47.67 -12.05
CA CYS A 52 2.89 -48.51 -12.94
C CYS A 52 3.02 -48.16 -14.42
N GLN A 53 3.82 -47.13 -14.77
CA GLN A 53 4.00 -46.60 -16.13
C GLN A 53 2.69 -46.19 -16.84
N GLY A 54 1.57 -46.15 -16.10
CA GLY A 54 0.28 -45.69 -16.58
C GLY A 54 0.23 -44.17 -16.72
N ARG A 55 -0.61 -43.68 -17.63
CA ARG A 55 -0.79 -42.25 -17.91
C ARG A 55 -1.85 -41.56 -17.04
N GLY A 56 -2.27 -42.19 -15.94
CA GLY A 56 -3.28 -41.66 -15.02
C GLY A 56 -4.54 -42.53 -14.93
N PRO A 57 -5.53 -42.12 -14.12
CA PRO A 57 -5.71 -40.79 -13.54
C PRO A 57 -4.84 -40.51 -12.30
N PHE A 58 -4.53 -39.23 -12.08
CA PHE A 58 -3.78 -38.71 -10.93
C PHE A 58 -4.65 -37.74 -10.14
N GLU A 59 -4.75 -37.94 -8.83
CA GLU A 59 -5.50 -37.07 -7.91
C GLU A 59 -4.56 -36.24 -7.04
N LEU A 60 -4.98 -35.03 -6.65
CA LEU A 60 -4.16 -34.15 -5.82
C LEU A 60 -4.12 -34.67 -4.38
N ASN A 61 -2.92 -34.93 -3.84
CA ASN A 61 -2.76 -35.36 -2.46
C ASN A 61 -2.74 -34.14 -1.53
N VAL A 62 -3.91 -33.79 -0.97
CA VAL A 62 -4.09 -32.61 -0.11
C VAL A 62 -3.28 -32.68 1.20
N GLU A 63 -3.00 -33.89 1.70
CA GLU A 63 -2.30 -34.09 2.97
C GLU A 63 -0.81 -33.79 2.87
N ASN A 64 -0.19 -34.16 1.75
CA ASN A 64 1.26 -34.05 1.55
C ASN A 64 1.67 -32.88 0.65
N THR A 65 0.72 -32.06 0.20
CA THR A 65 0.98 -30.80 -0.52
C THR A 65 1.31 -29.67 0.43
N VAL A 66 2.32 -28.88 0.09
CA VAL A 66 2.68 -27.65 0.82
C VAL A 66 1.99 -26.47 0.16
N TYR A 67 1.42 -25.60 1.00
CA TYR A 67 0.79 -24.35 0.59
C TYR A 67 1.60 -23.16 1.10
N HIS A 68 1.57 -22.04 0.38
CA HIS A 68 2.02 -20.75 0.88
C HIS A 68 0.92 -19.71 0.73
N ASN A 69 1.00 -18.67 1.56
CA ASN A 69 0.07 -17.55 1.47
C ASN A 69 0.31 -16.77 0.18
N TYR A 70 -0.76 -16.44 -0.52
CA TYR A 70 -0.75 -15.63 -1.71
C TYR A 70 -1.69 -14.45 -1.50
N GLN A 71 -1.22 -13.26 -1.85
CA GLN A 71 -2.04 -12.06 -1.85
C GLN A 71 -1.68 -11.20 -3.05
N ARG A 72 -2.70 -10.68 -3.74
CA ARG A 72 -2.50 -9.72 -4.82
C ARG A 72 -2.86 -8.33 -4.34
N ILE A 73 -1.98 -7.38 -4.60
CA ILE A 73 -2.22 -5.97 -4.35
C ILE A 73 -2.10 -5.18 -5.66
N THR A 74 -2.81 -4.07 -5.75
CA THR A 74 -2.66 -3.11 -6.85
C THR A 74 -2.06 -1.83 -6.28
N ILE A 75 -0.95 -1.40 -6.86
CA ILE A 75 -0.24 -0.18 -6.47
C ILE A 75 -0.48 0.87 -7.54
N GLN A 76 -0.79 2.08 -7.11
CA GLN A 76 -0.99 3.24 -7.97
C GLN A 76 0.07 4.31 -7.70
N GLU A 77 0.47 5.06 -8.73
CA GLU A 77 1.39 6.20 -8.55
C GLU A 77 0.86 7.18 -7.49
N SER A 78 1.76 7.66 -6.60
CA SER A 78 1.39 8.64 -5.57
C SER A 78 0.86 9.92 -6.24
N PRO A 79 -0.32 10.44 -5.84
CA PRO A 79 -0.95 11.58 -6.51
C PRO A 79 -0.06 12.82 -6.54
N ASN A 80 0.79 13.00 -5.54
CA ASN A 80 1.75 14.11 -5.45
C ASN A 80 2.82 14.11 -6.56
N LYS A 81 3.10 12.96 -7.19
CA LYS A 81 4.10 12.82 -8.27
C LYS A 81 3.48 12.89 -9.67
N VAL A 82 2.16 12.77 -9.79
CA VAL A 82 1.49 12.69 -11.09
C VAL A 82 1.28 14.09 -11.65
N ALA A 83 1.66 14.28 -12.92
CA ALA A 83 1.44 15.55 -13.61
C ALA A 83 -0.06 15.87 -13.69
N ALA A 84 -0.41 17.15 -13.48
CA ALA A 84 -1.79 17.59 -13.49
C ALA A 84 -2.50 17.21 -14.81
N GLY A 85 -3.69 16.62 -14.70
CA GLY A 85 -4.49 16.19 -15.85
C GLY A 85 -4.16 14.80 -16.42
N ARG A 86 -3.12 14.12 -15.92
CA ARG A 86 -2.82 12.73 -16.29
C ARG A 86 -3.51 11.76 -15.32
N LEU A 87 -4.13 10.71 -15.87
CA LEU A 87 -4.62 9.60 -15.07
C LEU A 87 -3.45 8.82 -14.47
N PRO A 88 -3.45 8.57 -13.15
CA PRO A 88 -2.39 7.81 -12.48
C PRO A 88 -2.35 6.39 -13.04
N ARG A 89 -1.15 5.84 -13.19
CA ARG A 89 -0.98 4.45 -13.61
C ARG A 89 -0.98 3.53 -12.41
N SER A 90 -1.49 2.32 -12.62
CA SER A 90 -1.53 1.26 -11.62
C SER A 90 -0.85 -0.01 -12.13
N LYS A 91 -0.36 -0.81 -11.19
CA LYS A 91 0.28 -2.10 -11.46
C LYS A 91 -0.06 -3.12 -10.39
N ASP A 92 -0.33 -4.35 -10.82
CA ASP A 92 -0.54 -5.46 -9.91
C ASP A 92 0.79 -6.03 -9.42
N CYS A 93 0.83 -6.29 -8.13
CA CYS A 93 1.96 -6.87 -7.42
C CYS A 93 1.50 -8.10 -6.63
N ILE A 94 2.34 -9.13 -6.60
CA ILE A 94 2.08 -10.38 -5.90
C ILE A 94 2.94 -10.41 -4.65
N LEU A 95 2.29 -10.65 -3.51
CA LEU A 95 2.90 -10.88 -2.20
C LEU A 95 2.78 -12.37 -1.88
N LEU A 96 3.87 -12.97 -1.42
CA LEU A 96 3.93 -14.38 -1.06
C LEU A 96 4.38 -14.53 0.39
N GLY A 97 3.86 -15.54 1.08
CA GLY A 97 4.32 -15.98 2.40
C GLY A 97 4.16 -14.93 3.49
N ASP A 98 5.30 -14.44 3.99
CA ASP A 98 5.44 -13.48 5.09
C ASP A 98 5.13 -12.03 4.67
N LEU A 99 5.17 -11.73 3.37
CA LEU A 99 4.83 -10.42 2.84
C LEU A 99 3.32 -10.17 2.81
N CYS A 100 2.49 -11.22 2.93
CA CYS A 100 1.04 -11.08 3.00
C CYS A 100 0.63 -10.29 4.26
N ASP A 101 -0.42 -9.47 4.13
CA ASP A 101 -0.95 -8.56 5.17
C ASP A 101 0.04 -7.48 5.68
N SER A 102 1.17 -7.29 4.98
CA SER A 102 2.15 -6.26 5.36
C SER A 102 1.71 -4.82 5.06
N CYS A 103 0.73 -4.65 4.17
CA CYS A 103 0.22 -3.36 3.72
C CYS A 103 -1.30 -3.36 3.56
N LYS A 104 -1.90 -2.19 3.81
CA LYS A 104 -3.35 -1.97 3.74
C LYS A 104 -3.69 -1.02 2.59
N PRO A 105 -4.91 -1.10 2.02
CA PRO A 105 -5.40 -0.08 1.09
C PRO A 105 -5.28 1.32 1.72
N GLY A 106 -4.69 2.26 0.98
CA GLY A 106 -4.38 3.63 1.44
C GLY A 106 -2.92 3.83 1.87
N ASP A 107 -2.16 2.77 2.16
CA ASP A 107 -0.76 2.91 2.58
C ASP A 107 0.15 3.33 1.42
N GLU A 108 1.05 4.29 1.66
CA GLU A 108 2.12 4.62 0.72
C GLU A 108 3.32 3.70 0.95
N ILE A 109 3.57 2.82 -0.02
CA ILE A 109 4.59 1.79 0.07
C ILE A 109 5.66 1.95 -1.00
N GLU A 110 6.86 1.51 -0.64
CA GLU A 110 7.98 1.33 -1.54
C GLU A 110 8.23 -0.17 -1.69
N VAL A 111 8.11 -0.64 -2.93
CA VAL A 111 8.14 -2.06 -3.29
C VAL A 111 9.38 -2.34 -4.11
N THR A 112 10.08 -3.37 -3.70
CA THR A 112 11.22 -3.94 -4.44
C THR A 112 10.88 -5.36 -4.86
N GLY A 113 11.12 -5.68 -6.12
CA GLY A 113 10.64 -6.94 -6.68
C GLY A 113 11.13 -7.21 -8.08
N VAL A 114 10.75 -8.36 -8.60
CA VAL A 114 11.05 -8.79 -9.97
C VAL A 114 9.87 -8.44 -10.86
N TYR A 115 10.12 -7.61 -11.88
CA TYR A 115 9.16 -7.38 -12.95
C TYR A 115 9.14 -8.60 -13.88
N SER A 116 7.95 -9.21 -14.01
CA SER A 116 7.67 -10.36 -14.85
C SER A 116 6.52 -10.06 -15.82
N ASN A 117 6.44 -10.87 -16.87
CA ASN A 117 5.44 -10.76 -17.91
C ASN A 117 4.91 -12.15 -18.27
N ASN A 118 3.60 -12.30 -18.21
CA ASN A 118 2.92 -13.56 -18.48
C ASN A 118 2.14 -13.42 -19.78
N PHE A 119 2.18 -14.47 -20.60
CA PHE A 119 1.41 -14.54 -21.83
C PHE A 119 -0.02 -14.95 -21.50
N ASP A 120 -0.97 -14.04 -21.71
CA ASP A 120 -2.39 -14.35 -21.57
C ASP A 120 -3.04 -14.51 -22.96
N GLY A 121 -3.34 -15.76 -23.32
CA GLY A 121 -3.98 -16.09 -24.59
C GLY A 121 -5.37 -15.47 -24.76
N ALA A 122 -6.09 -15.18 -23.68
CA ALA A 122 -7.43 -14.60 -23.74
C ALA A 122 -7.43 -13.09 -24.05
N LEU A 123 -6.40 -12.36 -23.59
CA LEU A 123 -6.18 -10.94 -23.89
C LEU A 123 -5.85 -10.72 -25.38
N ASN A 124 -5.05 -11.63 -25.94
CA ASN A 124 -4.62 -11.57 -27.34
C ASN A 124 -5.78 -11.74 -28.33
N TYR A 125 -6.73 -12.62 -28.02
CA TYR A 125 -7.92 -12.83 -28.87
C TYR A 125 -8.81 -11.58 -28.94
N LYS A 126 -8.89 -10.80 -27.85
CA LYS A 126 -9.71 -9.58 -27.79
C LYS A 126 -9.06 -8.36 -28.40
N GLN A 127 -7.73 -8.24 -28.31
CA GLN A 127 -7.01 -7.05 -28.74
C GLN A 127 -6.37 -7.19 -30.13
N GLY A 128 -6.19 -8.41 -30.66
CA GLY A 128 -5.66 -8.63 -32.01
C GLY A 128 -4.15 -8.41 -32.15
N PHE A 129 -3.46 -8.14 -31.05
CA PHE A 129 -2.00 -8.06 -30.95
C PHE A 129 -1.53 -8.78 -29.66
N PRO A 130 -0.30 -9.33 -29.64
CA PRO A 130 0.23 -10.02 -28.48
C PRO A 130 0.48 -9.03 -27.33
N VAL A 131 -0.40 -9.07 -26.33
CA VAL A 131 -0.35 -8.27 -25.11
C VAL A 131 0.13 -9.17 -23.99
N PHE A 132 1.26 -8.81 -23.40
CA PHE A 132 1.74 -9.47 -22.19
C PHE A 132 1.11 -8.80 -20.96
N ASN A 133 0.50 -9.60 -20.10
CA ASN A 133 0.16 -9.11 -18.78
C ASN A 133 1.46 -8.96 -17.98
N THR A 134 1.61 -7.83 -17.30
CA THR A 134 2.85 -7.51 -16.59
C THR A 134 2.55 -7.40 -15.11
N LEU A 135 3.43 -7.94 -14.29
CA LEU A 135 3.21 -8.03 -12.85
C LEU A 135 4.54 -7.95 -12.10
N ILE A 136 4.46 -7.62 -10.82
CA ILE A 136 5.64 -7.45 -9.97
C ILE A 136 5.58 -8.50 -8.87
N HIS A 137 6.50 -9.46 -8.88
CA HIS A 137 6.70 -10.35 -7.72
C HIS A 137 7.49 -9.60 -6.68
N VAL A 138 6.88 -9.36 -5.53
CA VAL A 138 7.48 -8.55 -4.49
C VAL A 138 8.44 -9.38 -3.67
N ASN A 139 9.63 -8.84 -3.45
CA ASN A 139 10.64 -9.44 -2.58
C ASN A 139 10.74 -8.71 -1.24
N HIS A 140 10.51 -7.39 -1.23
CA HIS A 140 10.54 -6.60 0.00
C HIS A 140 9.66 -5.36 -0.12
N ILE A 141 8.90 -5.08 0.95
CA ILE A 141 8.02 -3.92 1.09
C ILE A 141 8.52 -3.05 2.23
N THR A 142 8.55 -1.75 1.97
CA THR A 142 8.86 -0.74 2.98
C THR A 142 7.73 0.27 3.02
N ASN A 143 7.03 0.38 4.14
CA ASN A 143 5.97 1.37 4.30
C ASN A 143 6.60 2.72 4.67
N ARG A 144 6.41 3.75 3.84
CA ARG A 144 7.04 5.07 4.04
C ARG A 144 6.63 5.72 5.36
N ASP A 145 5.40 5.48 5.81
CA ASP A 145 4.86 6.05 7.05
C ASP A 145 5.60 5.51 8.28
N LYS A 146 6.02 4.24 8.25
CA LYS A 146 6.75 3.60 9.35
C LYS A 146 8.23 4.00 9.38
N ILE A 147 8.81 4.32 8.21
CA ILE A 147 10.24 4.65 8.09
C ILE A 147 10.57 5.94 8.84
N ALA A 148 9.72 6.97 8.74
CA ALA A 148 9.98 8.29 9.30
C ALA A 148 10.22 8.29 10.83
N CYS A 149 9.61 7.34 11.57
CA CYS A 149 9.83 7.22 13.02
C CYS A 149 10.97 6.27 13.39
N SER A 150 11.39 5.37 12.48
CA SER A 150 12.30 4.26 12.80
C SER A 150 13.78 4.55 12.62
N GLN A 151 14.14 5.67 11.96
CA GLN A 151 15.54 6.05 11.69
C GLN A 151 16.09 7.13 12.65
N LEU A 152 15.50 7.29 13.83
CA LEU A 152 16.07 8.20 14.84
C LEU A 152 17.29 7.55 15.48
N THR A 153 18.44 8.21 15.35
CA THR A 153 19.67 7.76 16.03
C THR A 153 19.63 8.15 17.52
N ASP A 154 20.51 7.52 18.31
CA ASP A 154 20.69 7.90 19.71
C ASP A 154 21.16 9.36 19.86
N GLU A 155 21.90 9.87 18.87
CA GLU A 155 22.36 11.26 18.81
C GLU A 155 21.18 12.21 18.59
N ASP A 156 20.29 11.90 17.64
CA ASP A 156 19.06 12.67 17.40
C ASP A 156 18.18 12.71 18.65
N THR A 157 18.05 11.58 19.34
CA THR A 157 17.25 11.46 20.56
C THR A 157 17.81 12.34 21.69
N LYS A 158 19.15 12.44 21.81
CA LYS A 158 19.80 13.34 22.77
C LYS A 158 19.56 14.80 22.39
N ALA A 159 19.75 15.17 21.12
CA ALA A 159 19.52 16.53 20.66
C ALA A 159 18.05 16.99 20.88
N ILE A 160 17.08 16.11 20.60
CA ILE A 160 15.65 16.37 20.85
C ILE A 160 15.40 16.62 22.35
N ARG A 161 15.99 15.79 23.23
CA ARG A 161 15.85 15.95 24.69
C ARG A 161 16.50 17.23 25.20
N GLU A 162 17.64 17.63 24.65
CA GLU A 162 18.29 18.90 24.99
C GLU A 162 17.42 20.09 24.57
N LEU A 163 16.94 20.09 23.33
CA LEU A 163 16.04 21.14 22.80
C LEU A 163 14.73 21.23 23.59
N SER A 164 14.20 20.10 24.08
CA SER A 164 12.95 20.09 24.85
C SER A 164 13.04 20.85 26.19
N LYS A 165 14.25 21.07 26.71
CA LYS A 165 14.48 21.80 27.97
C LYS A 165 14.52 23.32 27.78
N ASP A 166 14.62 23.80 26.54
CA ASP A 166 14.65 25.24 26.27
C ASP A 166 13.29 25.87 26.60
N PRO A 167 13.24 26.93 27.44
CA PRO A 167 11.98 27.58 27.82
C PRO A 167 11.30 28.28 26.64
N ARG A 168 12.04 28.60 25.57
CA ARG A 168 11.54 29.24 24.34
C ARG A 168 11.31 28.28 23.17
N ILE A 169 11.25 26.97 23.43
CA ILE A 169 11.12 25.96 22.37
C ILE A 169 9.86 26.14 21.52
N ALA A 170 8.74 26.55 22.13
CA ALA A 170 7.48 26.77 21.43
C ALA A 170 7.61 27.88 20.38
N GLU A 171 8.20 29.03 20.74
CA GLU A 171 8.44 30.14 19.81
C GLU A 171 9.37 29.73 18.67
N ARG A 172 10.42 28.95 18.97
CA ARG A 172 11.35 28.42 17.95
C ARG A 172 10.63 27.50 16.95
N ILE A 173 9.74 26.63 17.44
CA ILE A 173 8.91 25.76 16.60
C ILE A 173 7.98 26.59 15.73
N PHE A 174 7.28 27.58 16.29
CA PHE A 174 6.36 28.43 15.52
C PHE A 174 7.09 29.24 14.44
N ALA A 175 8.29 29.74 14.74
CA ALA A 175 9.14 30.42 13.77
C ALA A 175 9.63 29.49 12.65
N SER A 176 9.78 28.19 12.92
CA SER A 176 10.20 27.19 11.94
C SER A 176 9.09 26.77 10.96
N ILE A 177 7.82 27.06 11.27
CA ILE A 177 6.70 26.76 10.36
C ILE A 177 6.63 27.82 9.26
N ALA A 178 6.80 27.38 8.01
CA ALA A 178 6.77 28.22 6.81
C ALA A 178 7.61 29.51 6.96
N PRO A 179 8.94 29.39 7.11
CA PRO A 179 9.82 30.53 7.36
C PRO A 179 9.88 31.51 6.17
N SER A 180 9.51 31.05 4.97
CA SER A 180 9.44 31.86 3.75
C SER A 180 8.29 32.87 3.75
N ILE A 181 7.28 32.70 4.61
CA ILE A 181 6.13 33.61 4.70
C ILE A 181 6.38 34.58 5.85
N TYR A 182 6.36 35.88 5.55
CA TYR A 182 6.52 36.93 6.54
C TYR A 182 5.24 37.10 7.39
N GLY A 183 5.42 37.32 8.70
CA GLY A 183 4.33 37.54 9.65
C GLY A 183 3.40 36.34 9.86
N HIS A 184 2.13 36.64 10.16
CA HIS A 184 1.06 35.66 10.44
C HIS A 184 1.39 34.68 11.58
N ASP A 185 1.92 35.19 12.69
CA ASP A 185 2.40 34.37 13.81
C ASP A 185 1.30 33.48 14.41
N PHE A 186 0.07 33.99 14.52
CA PHE A 186 -1.09 33.21 14.98
C PHE A 186 -1.45 32.05 14.04
N VAL A 187 -1.31 32.24 12.72
CA VAL A 187 -1.58 31.18 11.73
C VAL A 187 -0.51 30.10 11.81
N LYS A 188 0.76 30.50 11.95
CA LYS A 188 1.88 29.57 12.16
C LYS A 188 1.72 28.77 13.45
N GLN A 189 1.32 29.43 14.54
CA GLN A 189 0.97 28.77 15.81
C GLN A 189 -0.13 27.74 15.62
N ALA A 190 -1.23 28.11 14.98
CA ALA A 190 -2.35 27.21 14.75
C ALA A 190 -1.91 25.97 13.94
N ILE A 191 -1.20 26.17 12.83
CA ILE A 191 -0.69 25.08 11.98
C ILE A 191 0.27 24.18 12.77
N ALA A 192 1.18 24.75 13.55
CA ALA A 192 2.09 23.98 14.39
C ALA A 192 1.33 23.07 15.36
N LEU A 193 0.37 23.63 16.10
CA LEU A 193 -0.45 22.88 17.06
C LEU A 193 -1.28 21.78 16.37
N ALA A 194 -1.81 22.03 15.17
CA ALA A 194 -2.50 21.00 14.40
C ALA A 194 -1.59 19.88 13.91
N LEU A 195 -0.33 20.16 13.58
CA LEU A 195 0.65 19.14 13.19
C LEU A 195 1.03 18.22 14.36
N PHE A 196 1.21 18.77 15.58
CA PHE A 196 1.50 17.96 16.78
C PHE A 196 0.31 17.13 17.25
N ARG A 197 -0.93 17.56 16.94
CA ARG A 197 -2.21 16.95 17.36
C ARG A 197 -2.38 16.90 18.88
N GLY A 198 -3.61 16.63 19.32
CA GLY A 198 -3.93 16.33 20.70
C GLY A 198 -4.08 14.82 20.94
N GLU A 199 -4.15 14.43 22.21
CA GLU A 199 -4.39 13.05 22.61
C GLU A 199 -5.91 12.73 22.56
N ALA A 200 -6.27 11.63 21.89
CA ALA A 200 -7.64 11.13 21.90
C ALA A 200 -7.96 10.46 23.25
N LYS A 201 -9.12 10.76 23.83
CA LYS A 201 -9.53 10.25 25.15
C LYS A 201 -10.77 9.38 25.04
N ASN A 202 -10.78 8.25 25.76
CA ASN A 202 -11.93 7.35 25.85
C ASN A 202 -12.41 7.24 27.30
N PRO A 203 -13.13 8.23 27.84
CA PRO A 203 -13.64 8.15 29.20
C PRO A 203 -14.64 6.99 29.32
N GLY A 204 -14.25 5.97 30.07
CA GLY A 204 -15.09 4.81 30.41
C GLY A 204 -15.49 3.94 29.21
N GLU A 205 -14.68 3.88 28.14
CA GLU A 205 -14.89 3.07 26.92
C GLU A 205 -16.21 3.29 26.15
N LYS A 206 -17.06 4.25 26.56
CA LYS A 206 -18.35 4.50 25.92
C LYS A 206 -18.27 5.36 24.67
N HIS A 207 -17.38 6.35 24.66
CA HIS A 207 -17.24 7.29 23.55
C HIS A 207 -15.78 7.70 23.33
N LYS A 208 -15.38 7.81 22.06
CA LYS A 208 -14.06 8.30 21.66
C LYS A 208 -14.09 9.80 21.42
N LEU A 209 -13.43 10.56 22.29
CA LEU A 209 -13.20 11.99 22.10
C LEU A 209 -12.03 12.21 21.15
N ARG A 210 -12.26 13.03 20.15
CA ARG A 210 -11.29 13.39 19.12
C ARG A 210 -10.15 14.22 19.72
N GLY A 211 -8.91 13.83 19.45
CA GLY A 211 -7.71 14.60 19.77
C GLY A 211 -7.22 15.51 18.63
N ASP A 212 -7.62 15.22 17.40
CA ASP A 212 -7.16 15.97 16.23
C ASP A 212 -7.80 17.37 16.14
N ILE A 213 -7.04 18.38 15.71
CA ILE A 213 -7.51 19.75 15.56
C ILE A 213 -7.81 20.03 14.07
N ASN A 214 -9.02 20.53 13.78
CA ASN A 214 -9.38 21.04 12.46
C ASN A 214 -9.15 22.56 12.42
N ILE A 215 -8.52 23.05 11.34
CA ILE A 215 -8.27 24.47 11.12
C ILE A 215 -8.94 24.91 9.82
N LEU A 216 -9.65 26.04 9.88
CA LEU A 216 -10.16 26.75 8.71
C LEU A 216 -9.36 28.04 8.51
N LEU A 217 -8.66 28.14 7.37
CA LEU A 217 -7.95 29.36 6.98
C LEU A 217 -8.82 30.18 6.02
N CYS A 218 -9.45 31.23 6.52
CA CYS A 218 -10.23 32.18 5.73
C CYS A 218 -9.54 33.55 5.69
N GLY A 219 -9.69 34.29 4.59
CA GLY A 219 -9.08 35.62 4.42
C GLY A 219 -9.08 36.08 2.97
N ASP A 220 -8.41 37.18 2.68
CA ASP A 220 -8.36 37.76 1.33
C ASP A 220 -7.55 36.91 0.33
N PRO A 221 -7.81 37.01 -0.97
CA PRO A 221 -6.95 36.41 -2.00
C PRO A 221 -5.53 37.01 -1.90
N GLY A 222 -4.51 36.19 -2.16
CA GLY A 222 -3.10 36.63 -2.14
C GLY A 222 -2.40 36.58 -0.78
N THR A 223 -3.08 36.20 0.31
CA THR A 223 -2.52 36.11 1.67
C THR A 223 -1.73 34.82 1.97
N ALA A 224 -1.09 34.22 0.96
CA ALA A 224 -0.28 33.00 1.07
C ALA A 224 -0.96 31.75 1.70
N LYS A 225 -2.29 31.74 1.90
CA LYS A 225 -3.06 30.60 2.46
C LYS A 225 -2.73 29.25 1.81
N SER A 226 -2.68 29.19 0.48
CA SER A 226 -2.34 27.96 -0.25
C SER A 226 -0.88 27.54 -0.05
N GLN A 227 0.05 28.48 0.19
CA GLN A 227 1.44 28.16 0.50
C GLN A 227 1.58 27.53 1.89
N PHE A 228 0.86 28.04 2.88
CA PHE A 228 0.80 27.41 4.22
C PHE A 228 0.33 25.96 4.15
N LEU A 229 -0.73 25.67 3.39
CA LEU A 229 -1.24 24.31 3.22
C LEU A 229 -0.23 23.40 2.50
N ARG A 230 0.49 23.90 1.49
CA ARG A 230 1.56 23.14 0.81
C ARG A 230 2.71 22.83 1.76
N PHE A 231 3.12 23.78 2.60
CA PHE A 231 4.17 23.57 3.60
C PHE A 231 3.74 22.51 4.62
N ALA A 232 2.52 22.60 5.14
CA ALA A 232 1.97 21.62 6.08
C ALA A 232 1.89 20.22 5.43
N ALA A 233 1.46 20.13 4.17
CA ALA A 233 1.41 18.87 3.43
C ALA A 233 2.79 18.25 3.17
N HIS A 234 3.84 19.07 3.03
CA HIS A 234 5.21 18.58 2.87
C HIS A 234 5.86 18.16 4.20
N THR A 235 5.49 18.83 5.29
CA THR A 235 6.07 18.59 6.62
C THR A 235 5.41 17.40 7.32
N ALA A 236 4.11 17.20 7.11
CA ALA A 236 3.39 16.09 7.72
C ALA A 236 3.84 14.74 7.12
N PRO A 237 3.97 13.69 7.95
CA PRO A 237 4.40 12.36 7.47
C PRO A 237 3.38 11.76 6.49
N ARG A 238 2.09 12.03 6.69
CA ARG A 238 1.00 11.66 5.79
C ARG A 238 0.14 12.89 5.52
N ALA A 239 0.06 13.30 4.26
CA ALA A 239 -0.84 14.36 3.82
C ALA A 239 -1.31 14.14 2.38
N VAL A 240 -2.60 14.40 2.16
CA VAL A 240 -3.21 14.40 0.84
C VAL A 240 -3.77 15.80 0.58
N LEU A 241 -3.31 16.43 -0.51
CA LEU A 241 -3.76 17.75 -0.90
C LEU A 241 -4.89 17.61 -1.93
N THR A 242 -6.09 18.10 -1.60
CA THR A 242 -7.26 18.08 -2.50
C THR A 242 -7.79 19.49 -2.74
N THR A 243 -8.33 19.74 -3.93
CA THR A 243 -9.00 21.00 -4.29
C THR A 243 -10.51 20.81 -4.32
N GLY A 244 -11.27 21.85 -3.96
CA GLY A 244 -12.73 21.74 -3.79
C GLY A 244 -13.51 21.33 -5.04
N GLN A 245 -13.05 21.69 -6.24
CA GLN A 245 -13.70 21.26 -7.49
C GLN A 245 -13.36 19.82 -7.89
N GLY A 246 -12.24 19.26 -7.42
CA GLY A 246 -11.80 17.89 -7.72
C GLY A 246 -12.16 16.88 -6.64
N ALA A 247 -12.73 17.31 -5.51
CA ALA A 247 -13.08 16.46 -4.40
C ALA A 247 -14.57 16.13 -4.41
N SER A 248 -14.91 14.85 -4.56
CA SER A 248 -16.26 14.33 -4.35
C SER A 248 -16.37 13.67 -2.97
N ALA A 249 -17.58 13.58 -2.41
CA ALA A 249 -17.80 12.93 -1.11
C ALA A 249 -17.28 11.48 -1.12
N VAL A 250 -17.45 10.79 -2.25
CA VAL A 250 -16.99 9.42 -2.49
C VAL A 250 -15.45 9.37 -2.57
N GLY A 251 -14.83 10.32 -3.27
CA GLY A 251 -13.37 10.38 -3.42
C GLY A 251 -12.62 10.82 -2.16
N LEU A 252 -13.29 11.52 -1.23
CA LEU A 252 -12.71 11.87 0.07
C LEU A 252 -12.80 10.74 1.09
N THR A 253 -13.86 9.93 1.04
CA THR A 253 -14.12 8.89 2.05
C THR A 253 -13.58 7.54 1.58
N ALA A 254 -14.45 6.58 1.31
CA ALA A 254 -14.12 5.30 0.69
C ALA A 254 -15.32 4.87 -0.12
N TYR A 255 -15.10 4.02 -1.09
CA TYR A 255 -16.22 3.37 -1.79
C TYR A 255 -15.97 1.89 -1.98
N VAL A 256 -17.06 1.17 -2.12
CA VAL A 256 -17.04 -0.28 -2.30
C VAL A 256 -17.18 -0.57 -3.78
N GLN A 257 -16.23 -1.33 -4.32
CA GLN A 257 -16.27 -1.84 -5.68
C GLN A 257 -16.27 -3.36 -5.66
N ARG A 258 -16.97 -3.98 -6.61
CA ARG A 258 -16.90 -5.43 -6.80
C ARG A 258 -15.75 -5.75 -7.76
N HIS A 259 -14.80 -6.55 -7.31
CA HIS A 259 -13.66 -6.94 -8.12
C HIS A 259 -14.15 -7.78 -9.32
N PRO A 260 -13.76 -7.46 -10.57
CA PRO A 260 -14.34 -8.09 -11.78
C PRO A 260 -14.04 -9.59 -11.89
N VAL A 261 -12.86 -10.02 -11.42
CA VAL A 261 -12.42 -11.43 -11.46
C VAL A 261 -12.91 -12.23 -10.24
N THR A 262 -12.51 -11.85 -9.02
CA THR A 262 -12.89 -12.61 -7.81
C THR A 262 -14.34 -12.44 -7.40
N ARG A 263 -15.05 -11.43 -7.94
CA ARG A 263 -16.44 -11.07 -7.58
C ARG A 263 -16.64 -10.73 -6.10
N GLU A 264 -15.55 -10.52 -5.37
CA GLU A 264 -15.55 -10.07 -3.98
C GLU A 264 -15.76 -8.57 -3.90
N TRP A 265 -16.28 -8.11 -2.77
CA TRP A 265 -16.39 -6.68 -2.47
C TRP A 265 -15.05 -6.18 -1.93
N THR A 266 -14.43 -5.26 -2.66
CA THR A 266 -13.19 -4.60 -2.29
C THR A 266 -13.48 -3.14 -1.93
N LEU A 267 -12.85 -2.65 -0.87
CA LEU A 267 -12.89 -1.24 -0.50
C LEU A 267 -11.77 -0.50 -1.22
N GLU A 268 -12.10 0.57 -1.94
CA GLU A 268 -11.12 1.54 -2.41
C GLU A 268 -11.07 2.72 -1.44
N ALA A 269 -9.86 2.99 -0.95
CA ALA A 269 -9.57 4.11 -0.07
C ALA A 269 -9.64 5.43 -0.84
N GLY A 270 -10.43 6.38 -0.32
CA GLY A 270 -10.38 7.77 -0.76
C GLY A 270 -9.30 8.56 -0.03
N ALA A 271 -9.23 9.87 -0.28
CA ALA A 271 -8.15 10.74 0.17
C ALA A 271 -7.98 10.85 1.71
N MET A 272 -8.99 10.49 2.51
CA MET A 272 -8.99 10.62 3.97
C MET A 272 -8.71 9.29 4.71
N VAL A 273 -8.55 8.18 3.99
CA VAL A 273 -8.43 6.82 4.55
C VAL A 273 -6.96 6.39 4.65
#